data_AF-A0A059DAZ4-F1
#
_entry.id   AF-A0A059DAZ4-F1
#
_cell.length_a   1.000
_cell.length_b   1.000
_cell.length_c   1.000
_cell.angle_alpha   90.00
_cell.angle_beta   90.00
_cell.angle_gamma   90.00
#
_symmetry.space_group_name_H-M   'P 1'
#
loop_
_entity.id
_entity.type
_entity.pdbx_description
1 polymer ?
#
loop_
_entity_poly.entity_id
_entity_poly.type
_entity_poly.pdbx_seq_one_letter_code
_entity_poly.pdbx_strand_id
1 'polypeptide(L)'
;MMGVGGARERLDEIAKKIKREKDATYGDEMGRRHMMLSLSRTGTLNTITPCAACKLLRRRCAEECPFSPYFSPHEPQKFAAVHRVFGASNVSKMLTEVPESQRADTANSLVYEANLRLRDPVYGCMGAISALQQQIQTLQAQLNAVRNEILRFKYREAVTTNHVQSNVVVPHSRTALNPTAALAVSVVPPPTLSSSSSTAAPPDPSPPPLPPPPSLVVPSSSSSSSSTSSLFTTPTSTTTYSSISSETNTVHYFETI
;
A
#
# COMPACT_ATOMS: atom_id res chain seq x y z
N MET A 1 36.93 33.48 -24.83
CA MET A 1 35.46 33.41 -24.99
C MET A 1 35.16 32.45 -26.13
N MET A 2 34.83 31.20 -25.83
CA MET A 2 34.42 30.19 -26.83
C MET A 2 33.25 29.37 -26.28
N GLY A 3 32.20 29.21 -27.08
CA GLY A 3 31.33 28.03 -27.01
C GLY A 3 29.96 28.15 -26.36
N VAL A 4 29.10 29.09 -26.77
CA VAL A 4 27.64 29.02 -26.50
C VAL A 4 26.85 29.09 -27.82
N GLY A 5 27.27 28.29 -28.81
CA GLY A 5 26.62 28.22 -30.13
C GLY A 5 25.87 26.91 -30.41
N GLY A 6 26.28 25.79 -29.81
CA GLY A 6 25.78 24.46 -30.22
C GLY A 6 24.49 23.96 -29.54
N ALA A 7 24.00 24.63 -28.50
CA ALA A 7 22.84 24.15 -27.74
C ALA A 7 21.51 24.58 -28.37
N ARG A 8 21.46 25.71 -29.07
CA ARG A 8 20.23 26.27 -29.65
C ARG A 8 19.83 25.53 -30.93
N GLU A 9 20.82 25.17 -31.75
CA GLU A 9 20.61 24.46 -33.02
C GLU A 9 20.08 23.03 -32.83
N ARG A 10 20.50 22.32 -31.78
CA ARG A 10 20.00 20.97 -31.46
C ARG A 10 18.54 20.94 -31.00
N LEU A 11 18.06 21.98 -30.33
CA LEU A 11 16.67 22.04 -29.84
C LEU A 11 15.68 22.29 -30.99
N ASP A 12 16.07 23.10 -31.98
CA ASP A 12 15.26 23.36 -33.17
C ASP A 12 15.19 22.14 -34.11
N GLU A 13 16.24 21.32 -34.16
CA GLU A 13 16.26 20.05 -34.90
C GLU A 13 15.36 18.98 -34.25
N ILE A 14 15.34 18.90 -32.91
CA ILE A 14 14.46 18.01 -32.15
C ILE A 14 12.99 18.45 -32.30
N ALA A 15 12.69 19.75 -32.29
CA ALA A 15 11.32 20.26 -32.47
C ALA A 15 10.76 19.96 -33.88
N LYS A 16 11.60 20.02 -34.92
CA LYS A 16 11.21 19.63 -36.29
C LYS A 16 10.96 18.13 -36.44
N LYS A 17 11.72 17.29 -35.71
CA LYS A 17 11.55 15.83 -35.74
C LYS A 17 10.26 15.38 -35.05
N ILE A 18 9.90 15.99 -33.92
CA ILE A 18 8.65 15.71 -33.20
C ILE A 18 7.42 16.18 -34.00
N LYS A 19 7.51 17.30 -34.73
CA LYS A 19 6.39 17.79 -35.57
C LYS A 19 6.14 16.87 -36.77
N ARG A 20 7.19 16.29 -37.39
CA ARG A 20 7.03 15.34 -38.51
C ARG A 20 6.52 13.96 -38.09
N GLU A 21 6.86 13.46 -36.89
CA GLU A 21 6.29 12.20 -36.39
C GLU A 21 4.80 12.32 -36.04
N LYS A 22 4.36 13.49 -35.56
CA LYS A 22 2.95 13.73 -35.24
C LYS A 22 2.04 13.76 -36.48
N ASP A 23 2.57 14.20 -37.62
CA ASP A 23 1.84 14.25 -38.90
C ASP A 23 1.82 12.90 -39.65
N ALA A 24 2.74 11.96 -39.34
CA ALA A 24 2.76 10.62 -39.94
C ALA A 24 1.77 9.63 -39.31
N THR A 25 1.10 10.00 -38.21
CA THR A 25 0.19 9.09 -37.49
C THR A 25 -1.29 9.24 -37.92
N TYR A 26 -1.60 10.16 -38.85
CA TYR A 26 -2.99 10.48 -39.24
C TYR A 26 -3.34 10.19 -40.71
N GLY A 27 -2.50 9.44 -41.43
CA GLY A 27 -2.72 9.17 -42.84
C GLY A 27 -2.18 7.83 -43.31
N ASP A 28 -2.66 6.72 -42.75
CA ASP A 28 -2.69 5.47 -43.52
C ASP A 28 -3.77 4.49 -43.05
N GLU A 29 -4.38 3.82 -44.03
CA GLU A 29 -5.22 2.62 -43.94
C GLU A 29 -6.73 2.74 -43.65
N MET A 30 -7.41 3.51 -44.51
CA MET A 30 -8.76 3.16 -44.98
C MET A 30 -8.63 2.05 -46.05
N GLY A 31 -8.70 0.76 -45.69
CA GLY A 31 -8.51 -0.28 -46.72
C GLY A 31 -8.59 -1.77 -46.43
N ARG A 32 -9.25 -2.29 -45.37
CA ARG A 32 -9.51 -3.76 -45.27
C ARG A 32 -10.90 -4.09 -44.71
N ARG A 33 -11.89 -4.06 -45.60
CA ARG A 33 -13.19 -4.74 -45.43
C ARG A 33 -13.10 -6.14 -46.03
N HIS A 34 -12.90 -7.19 -45.23
CA HIS A 34 -13.51 -8.52 -45.43
C HIS A 34 -12.99 -9.55 -44.41
N MET A 35 -13.75 -9.76 -43.33
CA MET A 35 -14.18 -11.09 -42.89
C MET A 35 -15.40 -10.89 -41.98
N MET A 36 -16.57 -10.77 -42.61
CA MET A 36 -17.82 -11.09 -41.92
C MET A 36 -17.92 -12.61 -41.80
N LEU A 37 -18.23 -13.11 -40.61
CA LEU A 37 -19.26 -14.12 -40.37
C LEU A 37 -19.42 -14.35 -38.86
N SER A 38 -20.31 -13.56 -38.26
CA SER A 38 -21.33 -14.11 -37.37
C SER A 38 -22.56 -13.22 -37.48
N LEU A 39 -23.46 -13.61 -38.38
CA LEU A 39 -24.82 -13.11 -38.39
C LEU A 39 -25.53 -13.68 -37.16
N SER A 40 -26.04 -12.79 -36.32
CA SER A 40 -27.23 -13.03 -35.50
C SER A 40 -27.99 -11.72 -35.36
N ARG A 41 -28.81 -11.48 -36.39
CA ARG A 41 -30.19 -11.00 -36.39
C ARG A 41 -30.61 -9.84 -35.47
N THR A 42 -31.09 -8.78 -36.14
CA THR A 42 -32.23 -7.88 -35.81
C THR A 42 -32.29 -7.27 -34.41
N GLY A 43 -31.94 -5.98 -34.34
CA GLY A 43 -32.26 -5.08 -33.24
C GLY A 43 -31.66 -3.70 -33.52
N THR A 44 -32.54 -2.77 -33.83
CA THR A 44 -32.39 -1.33 -34.11
C THR A 44 -31.28 -0.59 -33.35
N LEU A 45 -30.63 0.33 -34.09
CA LEU A 45 -29.82 1.49 -33.67
C LEU A 45 -29.57 1.63 -32.17
N ASN A 46 -28.39 1.23 -31.73
CA ASN A 46 -27.69 1.84 -30.60
C ASN A 46 -26.20 1.61 -30.86
N THR A 47 -25.46 2.67 -31.20
CA THR A 47 -23.99 2.66 -31.24
C THR A 47 -23.44 2.59 -29.81
N ILE A 48 -23.80 1.54 -29.06
CA ILE A 48 -23.24 1.29 -27.73
C ILE A 48 -21.83 0.80 -27.95
N THR A 49 -20.86 1.71 -27.75
CA THR A 49 -19.45 1.35 -27.63
C THR A 49 -19.37 0.25 -26.56
N PRO A 50 -18.92 -0.97 -26.89
CA PRO A 50 -18.88 -2.05 -25.92
C PRO A 50 -17.92 -1.68 -24.80
N CYS A 51 -18.30 -1.96 -23.55
CA CYS A 51 -17.41 -1.77 -22.41
C CYS A 51 -16.12 -2.60 -22.56
N ALA A 52 -15.08 -2.28 -21.79
CA ALA A 52 -13.79 -2.97 -21.88
C ALA A 52 -13.93 -4.50 -21.70
N ALA A 53 -14.84 -4.93 -20.83
CA ALA A 53 -15.12 -6.35 -20.61
C ALA A 53 -15.69 -7.05 -21.83
N CYS A 54 -16.78 -6.52 -22.39
CA CYS A 54 -17.43 -7.09 -23.56
C CYS A 54 -16.52 -7.05 -24.79
N LYS A 55 -15.71 -6.00 -24.93
CA LYS A 55 -14.69 -5.89 -25.98
C LYS A 55 -13.63 -6.99 -25.85
N LEU A 56 -13.08 -7.22 -24.65
CA LEU A 56 -12.07 -8.27 -24.41
C LEU A 56 -12.65 -9.68 -24.60
N LEU A 57 -13.87 -9.91 -24.10
CA LEU A 57 -14.56 -11.20 -24.17
C LEU A 57 -15.20 -11.49 -25.55
N ARG A 58 -15.10 -10.56 -26.51
CA ARG A 58 -15.66 -10.68 -27.87
C ARG A 58 -17.16 -11.00 -27.90
N ARG A 59 -17.94 -10.40 -26.99
CA ARG A 59 -19.40 -10.57 -26.90
C ARG A 59 -20.14 -9.23 -27.01
N ARG A 60 -21.44 -9.28 -27.32
CA ARG A 60 -22.30 -8.08 -27.34
C ARG A 60 -22.43 -7.48 -25.93
N CYS A 61 -22.31 -6.16 -25.83
CA CYS A 61 -22.58 -5.43 -24.59
C CYS A 61 -24.09 -5.16 -24.51
N ALA A 62 -24.77 -5.78 -23.54
CA ALA A 62 -26.18 -5.51 -23.25
C ALA A 62 -26.34 -4.13 -22.58
N GLU A 63 -27.57 -3.59 -22.58
CA GLU A 63 -27.90 -2.35 -21.86
C GLU A 63 -27.63 -2.53 -20.35
N GLU A 64 -28.11 -3.62 -19.77
CA GLU A 64 -27.87 -4.01 -18.38
C GLU A 64 -26.61 -4.89 -18.23
N CYS A 65 -25.47 -4.42 -18.75
CA CYS A 65 -24.21 -5.15 -18.61
C CYS A 65 -23.59 -4.92 -17.22
N PRO A 66 -23.32 -5.98 -16.42
CA PRO A 66 -22.80 -5.84 -15.05
C PRO A 66 -21.38 -5.23 -14.98
N PHE A 67 -20.68 -5.18 -16.11
CA PHE A 67 -19.33 -4.62 -16.20
C PHE A 67 -19.31 -3.19 -16.75
N SER A 68 -20.36 -2.76 -17.45
CA SER A 68 -20.36 -1.49 -18.19
C SER A 68 -20.13 -0.26 -17.31
N PRO A 69 -20.78 -0.14 -16.13
CA PRO A 69 -20.57 1.02 -15.26
C PRO A 69 -19.15 1.16 -14.70
N TYR A 70 -18.40 0.06 -14.60
CA TYR A 70 -17.13 0.02 -13.87
C TYR A 70 -15.90 -0.14 -14.79
N PHE A 71 -16.09 -0.68 -16.00
CA PHE A 71 -15.00 -0.97 -16.94
C PHE A 71 -15.18 -0.20 -18.26
N SER A 72 -14.75 1.05 -18.24
CA SER A 72 -14.78 1.95 -19.40
C SER A 72 -13.97 1.40 -20.59
N PRO A 73 -14.45 1.56 -21.84
CA PRO A 73 -13.70 1.17 -23.03
C PRO A 73 -12.35 1.90 -23.20
N HIS A 74 -12.17 3.05 -22.54
CA HIS A 74 -10.93 3.82 -22.55
C HIS A 74 -9.84 3.22 -21.66
N GLU A 75 -10.18 2.29 -20.77
CA GLU A 75 -9.25 1.67 -19.82
C GLU A 75 -9.25 0.13 -19.93
N PRO A 76 -8.97 -0.44 -21.10
CA PRO A 76 -9.02 -1.89 -21.33
C PRO A 76 -8.10 -2.68 -20.40
N GLN A 77 -6.99 -2.08 -19.97
CA GLN A 77 -6.03 -2.66 -19.04
C GLN A 77 -6.64 -3.02 -17.68
N LYS A 78 -7.62 -2.24 -17.19
CA LYS A 78 -8.27 -2.52 -15.90
C LYS A 78 -9.00 -3.87 -15.95
N PHE A 79 -9.81 -4.08 -16.99
CA PHE A 79 -10.53 -5.34 -17.14
C PHE A 79 -9.59 -6.50 -17.49
N ALA A 80 -8.57 -6.28 -18.31
CA ALA A 80 -7.59 -7.31 -18.64
C ALA A 80 -6.86 -7.84 -17.40
N ALA A 81 -6.50 -6.96 -16.46
CA ALA A 81 -5.86 -7.35 -15.21
C ALA A 81 -6.76 -8.23 -14.34
N VAL A 82 -7.98 -7.77 -14.04
CA VAL A 82 -8.93 -8.54 -13.22
C VAL A 82 -9.37 -9.83 -13.89
N HIS A 83 -9.51 -9.84 -15.21
CA HIS A 83 -9.84 -11.05 -15.96
C HIS A 83 -8.74 -12.10 -15.84
N ARG A 84 -7.47 -11.69 -15.88
CA ARG A 84 -6.33 -12.60 -15.76
C ARG A 84 -6.18 -13.19 -14.35
N VAL A 85 -6.47 -12.42 -13.31
CA VAL A 85 -6.26 -12.84 -11.91
C VAL A 85 -7.47 -13.55 -11.33
N PHE A 86 -8.66 -12.98 -11.51
CA PHE A 86 -9.89 -13.48 -10.91
C PHE A 86 -10.80 -14.22 -11.89
N GLY A 87 -10.74 -13.88 -13.18
CA GLY A 87 -11.65 -14.40 -14.19
C GLY A 87 -12.98 -13.64 -14.26
N ALA A 88 -13.56 -13.55 -15.45
CA ALA A 88 -14.76 -12.72 -15.68
C ALA A 88 -15.96 -13.16 -14.84
N SER A 89 -16.21 -14.47 -14.73
CA SER A 89 -17.35 -15.01 -13.98
C SER A 89 -17.26 -14.69 -12.48
N ASN A 90 -16.06 -14.82 -11.90
CA ASN A 90 -15.85 -14.49 -10.49
C ASN A 90 -16.00 -12.99 -10.23
N VAL A 91 -15.44 -12.14 -11.11
CA VAL A 91 -15.63 -10.68 -11.00
C VAL A 91 -17.12 -10.33 -11.09
N SER A 92 -17.87 -10.92 -12.02
CA SER A 92 -19.33 -10.70 -12.11
C SER A 92 -20.02 -11.08 -10.81
N LYS A 93 -19.70 -12.26 -10.26
CA LYS A 93 -20.29 -12.76 -9.01
C LYS A 93 -19.98 -11.83 -7.83
N MET A 94 -18.72 -11.45 -7.64
CA MET A 94 -18.30 -10.54 -6.56
C MET A 94 -18.99 -9.18 -6.66
N LEU A 95 -19.15 -8.62 -7.86
CA LEU A 95 -19.88 -7.36 -8.04
C LEU A 95 -21.37 -7.51 -7.75
N THR A 96 -21.99 -8.65 -8.07
CA THR A 96 -23.42 -8.86 -7.77
C THR A 96 -23.71 -9.15 -6.30
N GLU A 97 -22.76 -9.70 -5.56
CA GLU A 97 -22.89 -10.00 -4.12
C GLU A 97 -22.79 -8.75 -3.23
N VAL A 98 -22.18 -7.68 -3.73
CA VAL A 98 -22.01 -6.42 -3.02
C VAL A 98 -23.15 -5.44 -3.35
N PRO A 99 -23.63 -4.62 -2.38
CA PRO A 99 -24.61 -3.57 -2.63
C PRO A 99 -24.16 -2.60 -3.72
N GLU A 100 -25.10 -2.07 -4.50
CA GLU A 100 -24.81 -1.22 -5.67
C GLU A 100 -23.91 -0.02 -5.36
N SER A 101 -24.09 0.59 -4.18
CA SER A 101 -23.30 1.72 -3.70
C SER A 101 -21.81 1.42 -3.57
N GLN A 102 -21.44 0.15 -3.33
CA GLN A 102 -20.06 -0.28 -3.09
C GLN A 102 -19.44 -1.00 -4.29
N ARG A 103 -20.20 -1.26 -5.36
CA ARG A 103 -19.70 -2.00 -6.53
C ARG A 103 -18.56 -1.27 -7.25
N ALA A 104 -18.62 0.06 -7.32
CA ALA A 104 -17.55 0.86 -7.92
C ALA A 104 -16.23 0.72 -7.15
N ASP A 105 -16.29 0.85 -5.81
CA ASP A 105 -15.13 0.67 -4.95
C ASP A 105 -14.60 -0.77 -4.99
N THR A 106 -15.50 -1.75 -5.01
CA THR A 106 -15.15 -3.17 -5.17
C THR A 106 -14.41 -3.40 -6.48
N ALA A 107 -14.90 -2.86 -7.60
CA ALA A 107 -14.24 -2.97 -8.90
C ALA A 107 -12.83 -2.33 -8.86
N ASN A 108 -12.68 -1.17 -8.22
CA ASN A 108 -11.38 -0.51 -8.04
C ASN A 108 -10.41 -1.35 -7.20
N SER A 109 -10.88 -1.94 -6.10
CA SER A 109 -10.09 -2.83 -5.24
C SER A 109 -9.63 -4.08 -5.99
N LEU A 110 -10.53 -4.72 -6.74
CA LEU A 110 -10.18 -5.88 -7.59
C LEU A 110 -9.12 -5.50 -8.63
N VAL A 111 -9.24 -4.33 -9.27
CA VAL A 111 -8.23 -3.85 -10.22
C VAL A 111 -6.88 -3.62 -9.52
N TYR A 112 -6.88 -3.01 -8.33
CA TYR A 112 -5.66 -2.77 -7.56
C TYR A 112 -4.95 -4.08 -7.18
N GLU A 113 -5.69 -5.04 -6.61
CA GLU A 113 -5.17 -6.35 -6.22
C GLU A 113 -4.69 -7.16 -7.42
N ALA A 114 -5.43 -7.16 -8.52
CA ALA A 114 -5.01 -7.82 -9.75
C ALA A 114 -3.68 -7.26 -10.26
N ASN A 115 -3.52 -5.94 -10.28
CA ASN A 115 -2.27 -5.31 -10.71
C ASN A 115 -1.09 -5.64 -9.79
N LEU A 116 -1.32 -5.79 -8.49
CA LEU A 116 -0.27 -6.25 -7.57
C LEU A 116 0.11 -7.70 -7.84
N ARG A 117 -0.86 -8.58 -8.03
CA ARG A 117 -0.59 -10.00 -8.32
C ARG A 117 0.05 -10.23 -9.69
N LEU A 118 -0.18 -9.34 -10.65
CA LEU A 118 0.50 -9.38 -11.95
C LEU A 118 1.96 -8.92 -11.87
N ARG A 119 2.27 -7.97 -10.98
CA ARG A 119 3.65 -7.49 -10.75
C ARG A 119 4.45 -8.44 -9.87
N ASP A 120 3.79 -9.00 -8.86
CA ASP A 120 4.34 -9.99 -7.94
C ASP A 120 3.43 -11.23 -7.91
N PRO A 121 3.73 -12.25 -8.72
CA PRO A 121 2.96 -13.48 -8.78
C PRO A 121 3.00 -14.32 -7.49
N VAL A 122 3.99 -14.09 -6.62
CA VAL A 122 4.20 -14.86 -5.40
C VAL A 122 3.42 -14.23 -4.25
N TYR A 123 3.66 -12.95 -3.95
CA TYR A 123 3.07 -12.30 -2.78
C TYR A 123 1.96 -11.29 -3.11
N GLY A 124 1.91 -10.73 -4.32
CA GLY A 124 0.87 -9.79 -4.73
C GLY A 124 0.62 -8.67 -3.71
N CYS A 125 -0.62 -8.55 -3.22
CA CYS A 125 -0.97 -7.57 -2.20
C CYS A 125 -0.42 -7.88 -0.80
N MET A 126 -0.12 -9.15 -0.50
CA MET A 126 0.48 -9.52 0.78
C MET A 126 1.90 -8.95 0.90
N GLY A 127 2.66 -8.90 -0.19
CA GLY A 127 4.00 -8.29 -0.19
C GLY A 127 3.95 -6.80 0.17
N ALA A 128 2.97 -6.07 -0.36
CA ALA A 128 2.75 -4.66 -0.01
C ALA A 128 2.37 -4.49 1.47
N ILE A 129 1.52 -5.38 2.00
CA ILE A 129 1.12 -5.35 3.41
C ILE A 129 2.31 -5.63 4.32
N SER A 130 3.12 -6.65 4.03
CA SER A 130 4.32 -6.99 4.81
C SER A 130 5.35 -5.86 4.80
N ALA A 131 5.58 -5.21 3.66
CA ALA A 131 6.48 -4.07 3.56
C ALA A 131 6.00 -2.88 4.42
N LEU A 132 4.70 -2.57 4.38
CA LEU A 132 4.11 -1.53 5.21
C LEU A 132 4.20 -1.86 6.71
N GLN A 133 3.97 -3.12 7.09
CA GLN A 133 4.10 -3.57 8.47
C GLN A 133 5.54 -3.42 8.98
N GLN A 134 6.54 -3.76 8.17
CA GLN A 134 7.95 -3.55 8.52
C GLN A 134 8.30 -2.05 8.66
N GLN A 135 7.73 -1.20 7.80
CA GLN A 135 7.92 0.25 7.90
C GLN A 135 7.31 0.82 9.18
N ILE A 136 6.11 0.37 9.57
CA ILE A 136 5.48 0.73 10.83
C ILE A 136 6.38 0.35 12.01
N GLN A 137 6.87 -0.90 12.04
CA GLN A 137 7.76 -1.37 13.11
C GLN A 137 9.05 -0.57 13.19
N THR A 138 9.66 -0.27 12.05
CA THR A 138 10.88 0.53 11.96
C THR A 138 10.67 1.94 12.50
N LEU A 139 9.59 2.60 12.08
CA LEU A 139 9.24 3.94 12.56
C LEU A 139 8.91 3.95 14.05
N GLN A 140 8.20 2.94 14.55
CA GLN A 140 7.94 2.79 15.99
C GLN A 140 9.23 2.61 16.78
N ALA A 141 10.19 1.80 16.29
CA ALA A 141 11.49 1.63 16.93
C ALA A 141 12.28 2.95 16.99
N GLN A 142 12.28 3.72 15.89
CA GLN A 142 12.93 5.04 15.86
C GLN A 142 12.29 6.02 16.84
N LEU A 143 10.95 6.09 16.89
CA LEU A 143 10.23 6.93 17.85
C LEU A 143 10.58 6.55 19.30
N ASN A 144 10.65 5.26 19.60
CA ASN A 144 11.02 4.78 20.93
C ASN A 144 12.49 5.10 21.27
N ALA A 145 13.40 4.99 20.30
CA ALA A 145 14.79 5.36 20.49
C ALA A 145 14.93 6.86 20.86
N VAL A 146 14.27 7.75 20.11
CA VAL A 146 14.28 9.19 20.38
C VAL A 146 13.63 9.52 21.72
N ARG A 147 12.49 8.89 22.06
CA ARG A 147 11.86 9.06 23.38
C ARG A 147 12.80 8.65 24.51
N ASN A 148 13.48 7.51 24.37
CA ASN A 148 14.45 7.05 25.36
C ASN A 148 15.64 8.02 25.48
N GLU A 149 16.09 8.61 24.37
CA GLU A 149 17.14 9.63 24.38
C GLU A 149 16.71 10.91 25.12
N ILE A 150 15.50 11.40 24.86
CA ILE A 150 14.92 12.56 25.58
C ILE A 150 14.85 12.28 27.09
N LEU A 151 14.39 11.09 27.49
CA LEU A 151 14.33 10.71 28.90
C LEU A 151 15.71 10.67 29.55
N ARG A 152 16.73 10.17 28.83
CA ARG A 152 18.12 10.19 29.31
C ARG A 152 18.63 11.62 29.51
N PHE A 153 18.36 12.53 28.58
CA PHE A 153 18.75 13.93 28.74
C PHE A 153 18.06 14.60 29.93
N LYS A 154 16.74 14.41 30.08
CA LYS A 154 15.98 14.94 31.22
C LYS A 154 16.48 14.40 32.56
N TYR A 155 16.78 13.11 32.63
CA TYR A 155 17.35 12.51 33.85
C TYR A 155 18.74 13.08 34.16
N ARG A 156 19.60 13.22 33.15
CA ARG A 156 20.94 13.82 33.32
C ARG A 156 20.86 15.26 33.83
N GLU A 157 19.94 16.06 33.28
CA GLU A 157 19.68 17.43 33.74
C GLU A 157 19.27 17.46 35.22
N ALA A 158 18.31 16.62 35.62
CA ALA A 158 17.86 16.53 37.01
C ALA A 158 18.98 16.12 37.98
N VAL A 159 19.84 15.16 37.61
CA VAL A 159 20.99 14.75 38.44
C VAL A 159 22.02 15.87 38.58
N THR A 160 22.30 16.59 37.48
CA THR A 160 23.27 17.69 37.48
C THR A 160 22.79 18.87 38.33
N THR A 161 21.50 19.20 38.27
CA THR A 161 20.89 20.27 39.08
C THR A 161 20.90 19.93 40.58
N ASN A 162 20.67 18.66 40.96
CA ASN A 162 20.71 18.25 42.36
C ASN A 162 22.12 18.31 42.98
N HIS A 163 23.19 18.08 42.20
CA HIS A 163 24.57 18.15 42.71
C HIS A 163 25.04 19.59 43.00
N VAL A 164 24.44 20.61 42.39
CA VAL A 164 24.76 22.01 42.69
C VAL A 164 24.10 22.48 44.00
N GLN A 165 22.98 21.88 44.40
CA GLN A 165 22.28 22.22 45.65
C GLN A 165 22.99 21.65 46.91
N SER A 166 23.69 20.52 46.79
CA SER A 166 24.31 19.83 47.94
C SER A 166 25.72 20.31 48.32
N ASN A 167 26.36 21.20 47.55
CA ASN A 167 27.68 21.75 47.86
C ASN A 167 27.67 23.22 48.37
N VAL A 168 26.51 23.77 48.77
CA VAL A 168 26.45 25.03 49.53
C VAL A 168 26.24 24.75 51.02
N VAL A 169 27.20 24.05 51.63
CA VAL A 169 27.43 24.11 53.08
C VAL A 169 28.92 24.36 53.30
N VAL A 170 29.31 25.63 53.27
CA VAL A 170 30.57 26.08 53.86
C VAL A 170 30.22 26.67 55.22
N PRO A 171 30.76 26.14 56.34
CA PRO A 171 30.55 26.74 57.65
C PRO A 171 31.63 27.80 57.91
N HIS A 172 31.20 28.89 58.59
CA HIS A 172 31.97 29.93 59.30
C HIS A 172 32.34 31.26 58.58
N SER A 173 31.71 32.32 59.11
CA SER A 173 32.21 33.69 59.37
C SER A 173 33.00 34.44 58.30
N ARG A 174 32.30 35.44 57.72
CA ARG A 174 32.74 36.80 57.31
C ARG A 174 34.24 37.05 57.13
N THR A 175 34.67 37.34 55.90
CA THR A 175 35.28 38.63 55.52
C THR A 175 35.24 38.83 54.00
N ALA A 176 35.15 40.09 53.60
CA ALA A 176 34.85 40.56 52.26
C ALA A 176 36.03 40.49 51.28
N LEU A 177 35.69 40.45 49.98
CA LEU A 177 36.28 41.15 48.82
C LEU A 177 36.35 40.23 47.59
N ASN A 178 35.62 40.63 46.55
CA ASN A 178 35.74 40.21 45.15
C ASN A 178 35.99 41.52 44.35
N PRO A 179 36.41 41.54 43.07
CA PRO A 179 36.92 40.48 42.20
C PRO A 179 38.25 40.84 41.51
N THR A 180 39.00 39.86 41.02
CA THR A 180 39.78 40.08 39.78
C THR A 180 40.01 38.76 39.05
N ALA A 181 39.79 38.84 37.74
CA ALA A 181 39.75 37.73 36.82
C ALA A 181 41.09 36.99 36.71
N ALA A 182 41.01 35.66 36.62
CA ALA A 182 42.01 34.87 35.94
C ALA A 182 41.30 33.78 35.13
N LEU A 183 41.06 34.08 33.86
CA LEU A 183 40.73 33.10 32.84
C LEU A 183 41.97 32.22 32.64
N ALA A 184 41.99 31.03 33.23
CA ALA A 184 42.95 29.98 32.87
C ALA A 184 42.23 28.93 32.01
N VAL A 185 42.27 29.16 30.70
CA VAL A 185 41.88 28.16 29.68
C VAL A 185 42.91 27.04 29.72
N SER A 186 42.60 25.92 30.35
CA SER A 186 43.34 24.67 30.15
C SER A 186 42.74 23.93 28.96
N VAL A 187 43.42 24.04 27.82
CA VAL A 187 43.20 23.20 26.65
C VAL A 187 43.73 21.80 26.98
N VAL A 188 42.82 20.88 27.31
CA VAL A 188 43.13 19.45 27.36
C VAL A 188 43.03 18.91 25.93
N PRO A 189 44.08 18.29 25.37
CA PRO A 189 43.98 17.64 24.06
C PRO A 189 43.15 16.34 24.16
N PRO A 190 42.37 15.99 23.12
CA PRO A 190 41.53 14.80 23.13
C PRO A 190 42.37 13.51 22.98
N PRO A 191 41.97 12.38 23.59
CA PRO A 191 42.56 11.08 23.28
C PRO A 191 42.11 10.63 21.89
N THR A 192 43.07 10.38 20.99
CA THR A 192 42.87 9.73 19.70
C THR A 192 42.55 8.25 19.90
N LEU A 193 41.27 7.88 19.76
CA LEU A 193 40.87 6.49 19.63
C LEU A 193 41.05 6.04 18.19
N SER A 194 42.00 5.12 18.01
CA SER A 194 42.36 4.45 16.77
C SER A 194 41.19 3.61 16.25
N SER A 195 40.70 3.96 15.07
CA SER A 195 39.72 3.18 14.31
C SER A 195 40.36 1.94 13.71
N SER A 196 40.12 0.76 14.30
CA SER A 196 40.33 -0.53 13.64
C SER A 196 39.05 -0.97 12.95
N SER A 197 39.04 -0.86 11.63
CA SER A 197 38.04 -1.45 10.73
C SER A 197 38.12 -2.98 10.79
N SER A 198 36.98 -3.63 11.06
CA SER A 198 36.80 -5.06 10.83
C SER A 198 35.43 -5.26 10.22
N THR A 199 35.43 -5.38 8.89
CA THR A 199 34.28 -5.74 8.07
C THR A 199 34.00 -7.23 8.28
N ALA A 200 33.03 -7.55 9.15
CA ALA A 200 32.43 -8.87 9.19
C ALA A 200 31.16 -8.84 8.33
N ALA A 201 31.17 -9.56 7.21
CA ALA A 201 29.99 -9.76 6.37
C ALA A 201 28.92 -10.56 7.15
N PRO A 202 27.62 -10.26 6.97
CA PRO A 202 26.55 -11.06 7.58
C PRO A 202 26.49 -12.46 6.94
N PRO A 203 26.14 -13.51 7.71
CA PRO A 203 25.94 -14.85 7.15
C PRO A 203 24.70 -14.87 6.24
N ASP A 204 24.84 -15.61 5.14
CA ASP A 204 23.82 -15.85 4.10
C ASP A 204 22.56 -16.50 4.74
N PRO A 205 21.33 -16.01 4.48
CA PRO A 205 20.12 -16.64 5.00
C PRO A 205 19.84 -17.98 4.29
N SER A 206 19.76 -19.06 5.08
CA SER A 206 19.36 -20.39 4.63
C SER A 206 18.03 -20.37 3.86
N PRO A 207 17.85 -21.20 2.80
CA PRO A 207 16.62 -21.21 2.02
C PRO A 207 15.43 -21.76 2.84
N PRO A 208 14.19 -21.26 2.59
CA PRO A 208 13.00 -21.70 3.31
C PRO A 208 12.58 -23.14 2.95
N PRO A 209 11.90 -23.87 3.85
CA PRO A 209 11.44 -25.23 3.61
C PRO A 209 10.31 -25.28 2.56
N LEU A 210 10.34 -26.32 1.72
CA LEU A 210 9.33 -26.59 0.70
C LEU A 210 7.94 -26.86 1.30
N PRO A 211 6.85 -26.47 0.62
CA PRO A 211 5.49 -26.72 1.09
C PRO A 211 5.13 -28.22 1.05
N PRO A 212 4.26 -28.68 1.97
CA PRO A 212 3.79 -30.07 1.98
C PRO A 212 2.87 -30.36 0.77
N PRO A 213 2.83 -31.62 0.29
CA PRO A 213 1.95 -32.00 -0.82
C PRO A 213 0.47 -31.90 -0.39
N PRO A 214 -0.45 -31.58 -1.33
CA PRO A 214 -1.87 -31.47 -1.02
C PRO A 214 -2.45 -32.85 -0.66
N SER A 215 -3.17 -32.89 0.47
CA SER A 215 -3.93 -34.07 0.91
C SER A 215 -4.99 -34.44 -0.14
N LEU A 216 -4.90 -35.68 -0.63
CA LEU A 216 -5.94 -36.30 -1.45
C LEU A 216 -7.24 -36.40 -0.64
N VAL A 217 -8.22 -35.56 -0.96
CA VAL A 217 -9.59 -35.73 -0.48
C VAL A 217 -10.25 -36.86 -1.26
N VAL A 218 -10.49 -37.98 -0.58
CA VAL A 218 -11.34 -39.07 -1.06
C VAL A 218 -12.81 -38.68 -0.81
N PRO A 219 -13.70 -38.68 -1.81
CA PRO A 219 -15.11 -38.44 -1.57
C PRO A 219 -15.81 -39.74 -1.18
N SER A 220 -16.23 -39.84 0.09
CA SER A 220 -17.19 -40.86 0.51
C SER A 220 -18.57 -40.45 0.05
N SER A 221 -19.11 -41.23 -0.87
CA SER A 221 -20.51 -41.18 -1.28
C SER A 221 -21.38 -41.81 -0.19
N SER A 222 -22.46 -41.15 0.18
CA SER A 222 -23.63 -41.82 0.75
C SER A 222 -24.88 -41.07 0.35
N SER A 223 -25.69 -41.77 -0.44
CA SER A 223 -27.01 -41.39 -0.94
C SER A 223 -28.10 -41.77 0.07
N SER A 224 -29.33 -41.39 -0.27
CA SER A 224 -30.65 -41.82 0.25
C SER A 224 -31.16 -41.08 1.50
N SER A 225 -32.42 -40.64 1.62
CA SER A 225 -33.59 -40.59 0.72
C SER A 225 -34.73 -39.81 1.41
N SER A 226 -35.54 -39.08 0.62
CA SER A 226 -36.99 -38.82 0.70
C SER A 226 -37.71 -38.59 2.06
N SER A 227 -38.43 -37.46 2.21
CA SER A 227 -39.93 -37.38 2.18
C SER A 227 -40.51 -36.05 2.71
N THR A 228 -41.33 -35.42 1.86
CA THR A 228 -42.57 -34.62 2.04
C THR A 228 -43.06 -34.04 3.39
N SER A 229 -43.42 -32.75 3.34
CA SER A 229 -44.66 -32.09 3.82
C SER A 229 -44.68 -31.20 5.10
N SER A 230 -45.05 -29.93 4.86
CA SER A 230 -45.99 -29.07 5.63
C SER A 230 -45.52 -28.24 6.85
N LEU A 231 -45.46 -26.93 6.60
CA LEU A 231 -46.09 -25.78 7.30
C LEU A 231 -45.99 -25.61 8.84
N PHE A 232 -45.49 -24.41 9.20
CA PHE A 232 -45.62 -23.65 10.47
C PHE A 232 -45.00 -24.22 11.76
N THR A 233 -43.98 -23.54 12.28
CA THR A 233 -44.02 -22.63 13.46
C THR A 233 -42.60 -22.53 14.04
N THR A 234 -42.18 -21.30 14.37
CA THR A 234 -40.96 -20.96 15.11
C THR A 234 -40.83 -21.70 16.45
N PRO A 235 -39.58 -21.91 16.92
CA PRO A 235 -39.30 -21.42 18.27
C PRO A 235 -37.98 -20.66 18.38
N THR A 236 -38.10 -19.56 19.13
CA THR A 236 -37.08 -18.79 19.84
C THR A 236 -36.09 -19.69 20.58
N SER A 237 -34.79 -19.42 20.43
CA SER A 237 -33.76 -19.76 21.43
C SER A 237 -32.62 -18.75 21.32
N THR A 238 -32.84 -17.67 22.05
CA THR A 238 -31.88 -16.89 22.83
C THR A 238 -30.45 -17.45 22.83
N THR A 239 -29.52 -16.74 22.18
CA THR A 239 -28.14 -16.64 22.68
C THR A 239 -27.73 -15.20 22.55
N THR A 240 -27.57 -14.62 23.72
CA THR A 240 -27.25 -13.24 24.05
C THR A 240 -25.93 -12.85 23.37
N TYR A 241 -26.01 -11.93 22.41
CA TYR A 241 -24.85 -11.17 21.97
C TYR A 241 -24.50 -10.21 23.10
N SER A 242 -23.42 -10.49 23.82
CA SER A 242 -22.88 -9.56 24.82
C SER A 242 -22.42 -8.29 24.12
N SER A 243 -23.26 -7.26 24.17
CA SER A 243 -22.86 -5.87 24.02
C SER A 243 -21.82 -5.56 25.10
N ILE A 244 -20.56 -5.40 24.72
CA ILE A 244 -19.58 -4.72 25.57
C ILE A 244 -19.67 -3.25 25.21
N SER A 245 -20.30 -2.50 26.11
CA SER A 245 -20.41 -1.06 26.11
C SER A 245 -19.05 -0.40 25.87
N SER A 246 -19.05 0.49 24.89
CA SER A 246 -18.15 1.64 24.83
C SER A 246 -18.46 2.58 25.99
N GLU A 247 -17.60 2.64 27.01
CA GLU A 247 -17.32 3.87 27.78
C GLU A 247 -16.20 3.61 28.80
N THR A 248 -15.27 4.58 28.89
CA THR A 248 -14.11 4.66 29.80
C THR A 248 -12.81 3.95 29.38
N ASN A 249 -12.16 4.47 28.34
CA ASN A 249 -10.70 4.53 28.34
C ASN A 249 -10.19 5.80 27.64
N THR A 250 -10.55 6.95 28.21
CA THR A 250 -9.92 8.24 27.90
C THR A 250 -8.54 8.23 28.55
N VAL A 251 -7.51 7.83 27.80
CA VAL A 251 -6.12 8.03 28.20
C VAL A 251 -5.83 9.53 28.08
N HIS A 252 -5.87 10.23 29.21
CA HIS A 252 -5.41 11.62 29.34
C HIS A 252 -3.92 11.69 28.99
N TYR A 253 -3.62 12.08 27.77
CA TYR A 253 -2.26 12.40 27.31
C TYR A 253 -2.32 13.76 26.60
N PHE A 254 -2.38 14.85 27.37
CA PHE A 254 -1.85 16.19 27.07
C PHE A 254 -2.41 17.22 28.07
N GLU A 255 -1.67 17.51 29.16
CA GLU A 255 -1.56 18.86 29.77
C GLU A 255 -0.64 18.81 30.99
N THR A 256 0.66 19.02 30.80
CA THR A 256 1.52 19.68 31.80
C THR A 256 2.77 20.22 31.09
N ILE A 257 2.69 21.49 30.65
CA ILE A 257 3.79 22.44 30.65
C ILE A 257 3.26 23.68 31.37
#